data_AF-A0A5C7X0U9-F1
#
_entry.id   AF-A0A5C7X0U9-F1
#
_cell.length_a   1.000
_cell.length_b   1.000
_cell.length_c   1.000
_cell.angle_alpha   90.00
_cell.angle_beta   90.00
_cell.angle_gamma   90.00
#
_symmetry.space_group_name_H-M   'P 1'
#
loop_
_entity.id
_entity.type
_entity.pdbx_description
1 polymer ?
#
loop_
_entity_poly.entity_id
_entity_poly.type
_entity_poly.pdbx_seq_one_letter_code
_entity_poly.pdbx_strand_id
1 'polypeptide(L)'
;MRRALSEPGEDVTDDFCGLLQDRLGVALPPLSERMNTSLSAEGMKILLDYRQMFWPDSGITPDIDRLVRFLKQSRSVLTQTRPALKDDVAVKIRANHSADAEVILDRYGVDLGLQNLSPAPPSRPVVRLEQILQSVDPGIVERLLLELARTELARPPTRGPIPLQMAAWAYRSIPPHRRPQRLDGWLRHVIHRKQ
;
A
#
# COMPACT_ATOMS: atom_id res chain seq x y z
N MET A 1 -15.77 5.10 26.80
CA MET A 1 -15.34 6.18 25.88
C MET A 1 -16.41 6.34 24.83
N ARG A 2 -17.09 7.49 24.76
CA ARG A 2 -18.06 7.80 23.70
C ARG A 2 -17.26 8.25 22.47
N ARG A 3 -17.29 7.48 21.39
CA ARG A 3 -16.72 7.87 20.10
C ARG A 3 -17.61 8.99 19.55
N ALA A 4 -17.01 10.10 19.14
CA ALA A 4 -17.75 11.13 18.42
C ALA A 4 -18.31 10.48 17.15
N LEU A 5 -19.62 10.57 16.96
CA LEU A 5 -20.26 10.17 15.71
C LEU A 5 -19.74 11.11 14.63
N SER A 6 -19.06 10.58 13.63
CA SER A 6 -18.69 11.31 12.41
C SER A 6 -19.96 11.84 11.74
N GLU A 7 -19.86 12.94 10.99
CA GLU A 7 -21.02 13.47 10.28
C GLU A 7 -21.52 12.46 9.23
N PRO A 8 -22.85 12.34 9.03
CA PRO A 8 -23.41 11.44 8.03
C PRO A 8 -22.83 11.75 6.64
N GLY A 9 -22.28 10.74 5.98
CA GLY A 9 -21.64 10.85 4.67
C GLY A 9 -20.10 10.86 4.65
N GLU A 10 -19.40 10.82 5.80
CA GLU A 10 -17.94 10.68 5.83
C GLU A 10 -17.45 9.22 5.71
N ASP A 11 -18.19 8.24 6.23
CA ASP A 11 -17.85 6.82 6.15
C ASP A 11 -19.09 5.95 5.92
N VAL A 12 -19.13 5.31 4.74
CA VAL A 12 -20.20 4.39 4.31
C VAL A 12 -20.40 3.22 5.28
N THR A 13 -19.34 2.81 5.97
CA THR A 13 -19.37 1.71 6.93
C THR A 13 -20.08 2.10 8.21
N ASP A 14 -19.84 3.33 8.70
CA ASP A 14 -20.49 3.88 9.88
C ASP A 14 -21.97 4.17 9.61
N ASP A 15 -22.27 4.72 8.42
CA ASP A 15 -23.65 4.94 7.96
C ASP A 15 -24.43 3.62 7.85
N PHE A 16 -23.80 2.56 7.31
CA PHE A 16 -24.40 1.23 7.19
C PHE A 16 -24.60 0.56 8.56
N CYS A 17 -23.62 0.66 9.45
CA CYS A 17 -23.74 0.13 10.82
C CYS A 17 -24.85 0.85 11.60
N GLY A 18 -24.94 2.18 11.48
CA GLY A 18 -26.02 2.98 12.06
C GLY A 18 -27.39 2.56 11.55
N LEU A 19 -27.52 2.38 10.23
CA LEU A 19 -28.77 1.95 9.60
C LEU A 19 -29.21 0.55 10.07
N LEU A 20 -28.27 -0.40 10.22
CA LEU A 20 -28.57 -1.73 10.75
C LEU A 20 -28.99 -1.68 12.22
N GLN A 21 -28.35 -0.85 13.03
CA GLN A 21 -28.72 -0.67 14.43
C GLN A 21 -30.11 -0.05 14.57
N ASP A 22 -30.42 0.97 13.76
CA ASP A 22 -31.72 1.66 13.78
C ASP A 22 -32.86 0.80 13.23
N ARG A 23 -32.61 -0.02 12.19
CA ARG A 23 -33.63 -0.84 11.52
C ARG A 23 -33.84 -2.20 12.16
N LEU A 24 -32.78 -2.83 12.67
CA LEU A 24 -32.80 -4.24 13.11
C LEU A 24 -32.47 -4.40 14.59
N GLY A 25 -32.07 -3.34 15.30
CA GLY A 25 -31.62 -3.42 16.69
C GLY A 25 -30.32 -4.22 16.86
N VAL A 26 -29.64 -4.54 15.76
CA VAL A 26 -28.40 -5.32 15.76
C VAL A 26 -27.23 -4.35 15.83
N ALA A 27 -26.59 -4.28 17.00
CA ALA A 27 -25.30 -3.65 17.13
C ALA A 27 -24.24 -4.61 16.58
N LEU A 28 -23.78 -4.37 15.35
CA LEU A 28 -22.60 -5.08 14.85
C LEU A 28 -21.41 -4.77 15.78
N PRO A 29 -20.60 -5.77 16.15
CA PRO A 29 -19.35 -5.48 16.85
C PRO A 29 -18.57 -4.49 16.01
N PRO A 30 -17.90 -3.48 16.61
CA PRO A 30 -17.13 -2.52 15.87
C PRO A 30 -16.17 -3.30 14.99
N LEU A 31 -16.44 -3.28 13.68
CA LEU A 31 -15.47 -3.77 12.72
C LEU A 31 -14.24 -2.93 13.02
N SER A 32 -13.16 -3.59 13.46
CA SER A 32 -11.88 -2.91 13.55
C SER A 32 -11.68 -2.29 12.19
N GLU A 33 -11.82 -0.98 12.10
CA GLU A 33 -11.43 -0.20 10.95
C GLU A 33 -9.95 -0.53 10.75
N ARG A 34 -9.69 -1.59 9.97
CA ARG A 34 -8.51 -1.62 9.16
C ARG A 34 -8.75 -0.48 8.21
N MET A 35 -8.36 0.73 8.64
CA MET A 35 -8.20 1.84 7.73
C MET A 35 -7.48 1.24 6.55
N ASN A 36 -8.18 1.15 5.41
CA ASN A 36 -7.56 0.94 4.11
C ASN A 36 -6.76 2.22 3.83
N THR A 37 -5.73 2.45 4.65
CA THR A 37 -4.62 3.34 4.37
C THR A 37 -3.84 2.62 3.30
N SER A 38 -4.45 2.61 2.12
CA SER A 38 -3.80 2.23 0.88
C SER A 38 -2.51 3.02 0.82
N LEU A 39 -1.44 2.29 0.57
CA LEU A 39 -0.17 2.92 0.22
C LEU A 39 -0.41 3.79 -1.01
N SER A 40 0.37 4.85 -1.14
CA SER A 40 0.47 5.59 -2.39
C SER A 40 0.92 4.68 -3.53
N ALA A 41 0.72 5.10 -4.77
CA ALA A 41 1.25 4.38 -5.93
C ALA A 41 2.77 4.15 -5.82
N GLU A 42 3.50 5.17 -5.35
CA GLU A 42 4.95 5.09 -5.12
C GLU A 42 5.30 4.16 -3.96
N GLY A 43 4.55 4.20 -2.87
CA GLY A 43 4.73 3.29 -1.74
C GLY A 43 4.47 1.83 -2.11
N MET A 44 3.47 1.56 -2.96
CA MET A 44 3.21 0.24 -3.51
C MET A 44 4.38 -0.25 -4.38
N LYS A 45 4.97 0.64 -5.19
CA LYS A 45 6.14 0.31 -6.02
C LYS A 45 7.35 -0.06 -5.17
N ILE A 46 7.68 0.78 -4.20
CA ILE A 46 8.81 0.55 -3.26
C ILE A 46 8.62 -0.77 -2.52
N LEU A 47 7.41 -1.05 -2.04
CA LEU A 47 7.14 -2.29 -1.32
C LEU A 47 7.26 -3.53 -2.22
N LEU A 48 6.78 -3.46 -3.46
CA LEU A 48 6.90 -4.55 -4.42
C LEU A 48 8.37 -4.83 -4.76
N ASP A 49 9.15 -3.79 -5.05
CA ASP A 49 10.58 -3.91 -5.36
C ASP A 49 11.36 -4.52 -4.19
N TYR A 50 11.08 -4.08 -2.96
CA TYR A 50 11.70 -4.62 -1.77
C TYR A 50 11.37 -6.11 -1.61
N ARG A 51 10.10 -6.50 -1.77
CA ARG A 51 9.67 -7.88 -1.67
C ARG A 51 10.31 -8.77 -2.74
N GLN A 52 10.35 -8.32 -4.00
CA GLN A 52 10.98 -9.07 -5.08
C GLN A 52 12.47 -9.33 -4.83
N MET A 53 13.16 -8.41 -4.16
CA MET A 53 14.59 -8.55 -3.90
C MET A 53 14.94 -9.46 -2.72
N PHE A 54 14.15 -9.43 -1.63
CA PHE A 54 14.51 -10.12 -0.39
C PHE A 54 13.61 -11.31 -0.06
N TRP A 55 12.35 -11.28 -0.52
CA TRP A 55 11.30 -12.21 -0.09
C TRP A 55 10.30 -12.49 -1.23
N PRO A 56 10.74 -12.99 -2.41
CA PRO A 56 9.86 -13.19 -3.56
C PRO A 56 8.69 -14.15 -3.23
N ASP A 57 8.97 -15.20 -2.44
CA ASP A 57 8.02 -16.27 -2.11
C ASP A 57 7.44 -16.17 -0.70
N SER A 58 7.76 -15.11 0.06
CA SER A 58 7.42 -15.00 1.49
C SER A 58 6.32 -13.97 1.74
N GLY A 59 5.56 -14.18 2.82
CA GLY A 59 4.51 -13.28 3.30
C GLY A 59 5.05 -12.03 4.01
N ILE A 60 4.22 -11.44 4.87
CA ILE A 60 4.57 -10.22 5.63
C ILE A 60 5.67 -10.56 6.65
N THR A 61 6.80 -9.85 6.57
CA THR A 61 7.91 -9.93 7.52
C THR A 61 7.94 -8.67 8.41
N PRO A 62 8.56 -8.72 9.61
CA PRO A 62 8.67 -7.55 10.49
C PRO A 62 9.31 -6.31 9.83
N ASP A 63 10.15 -6.54 8.82
CA ASP A 63 10.81 -5.49 8.04
C ASP A 63 9.82 -4.81 7.09
N ILE A 64 8.95 -5.59 6.46
CA ILE A 64 7.86 -5.07 5.62
C ILE A 64 6.93 -4.17 6.45
N ASP A 65 6.57 -4.55 7.67
CA ASP A 65 5.72 -3.73 8.54
C ASP A 65 6.34 -2.38 8.91
N ARG A 66 7.67 -2.33 9.03
CA ARG A 66 8.40 -1.08 9.28
C ARG A 66 8.44 -0.21 8.03
N LEU A 67 8.72 -0.81 6.87
CA LEU A 67 8.69 -0.12 5.59
C LEU A 67 7.30 0.47 5.32
N VAL A 68 6.23 -0.31 5.54
CA VAL A 68 4.84 0.15 5.42
C VAL A 68 4.56 1.33 6.36
N ARG A 69 5.00 1.26 7.63
CA ARG A 69 4.85 2.38 8.57
C ARG A 69 5.57 3.64 8.10
N PHE A 70 6.81 3.50 7.62
CA PHE A 70 7.56 4.62 7.05
C PHE A 70 6.81 5.25 5.86
N LEU A 71 6.35 4.44 4.91
CA LEU A 71 5.63 4.91 3.72
C LEU A 71 4.30 5.59 4.05
N LYS A 72 3.60 5.13 5.09
CA LYS A 72 2.39 5.79 5.59
C LYS A 72 2.71 7.14 6.23
N GLN A 73 3.76 7.20 7.05
CA GLN A 73 4.18 8.43 7.72
C GLN A 73 4.73 9.47 6.75
N SER A 74 5.42 9.06 5.69
CA SER A 74 6.00 9.99 4.70
C SER A 74 4.94 10.80 3.95
N ARG A 75 3.66 10.37 3.95
CA ARG A 75 2.55 11.10 3.31
C ARG A 75 2.28 12.47 3.95
N SER A 76 2.65 12.69 5.21
CA SER A 76 2.51 14.00 5.85
C SER A 76 3.62 14.98 5.46
N VAL A 77 4.73 14.49 4.92
CA VAL A 77 5.93 15.29 4.60
C VAL A 77 6.13 15.42 3.09
N LEU A 78 5.70 14.42 2.33
CA LEU A 78 5.82 14.37 0.89
C LEU A 78 4.46 14.01 0.29
N THR A 79 3.93 14.91 -0.54
CA THR A 79 2.74 14.65 -1.36
C THR A 79 3.03 13.46 -2.27
N GLN A 80 2.14 12.47 -2.23
CA GLN A 80 2.26 11.21 -2.97
C GLN A 80 0.97 10.94 -3.74
N THR A 81 1.06 10.12 -4.79
CA THR A 81 -0.05 9.87 -5.70
C THR A 81 -0.99 8.83 -5.09
N ARG A 82 -2.29 9.14 -5.06
CA ARG A 82 -3.31 8.15 -4.69
C ARG A 82 -3.30 7.04 -5.76
N PRO A 83 -3.28 5.76 -5.37
CA PRO A 83 -3.30 4.68 -6.35
C PRO A 83 -4.60 4.73 -7.15
N ALA A 84 -4.47 4.81 -8.48
CA ALA A 84 -5.56 4.67 -9.43
C ALA A 84 -5.24 3.51 -10.37
N LEU A 85 -6.23 2.66 -10.61
CA LEU A 85 -6.12 1.58 -11.60
C LEU A 85 -6.21 2.15 -13.01
N LYS A 86 -5.58 1.49 -13.98
CA LYS A 86 -5.89 1.74 -15.39
C LYS A 86 -7.33 1.32 -15.69
N ASP A 87 -7.98 2.06 -16.59
CA ASP A 87 -9.38 1.83 -16.95
C ASP A 87 -9.62 0.40 -17.44
N ASP A 88 -8.73 -0.13 -18.27
CA ASP A 88 -8.85 -1.49 -18.80
C ASP A 88 -8.74 -2.56 -17.71
N VAL A 89 -7.92 -2.32 -16.68
CA VAL A 89 -7.78 -3.19 -15.52
C VAL A 89 -9.00 -3.09 -14.61
N ALA A 90 -9.50 -1.88 -14.38
CA ALA A 90 -10.72 -1.65 -13.61
C ALA A 90 -11.93 -2.33 -14.25
N VAL A 91 -12.09 -2.23 -15.58
CA VAL A 91 -13.16 -2.90 -16.34
C VAL A 91 -13.04 -4.43 -16.21
N LYS A 92 -11.84 -5.00 -16.32
CA LYS A 92 -11.63 -6.45 -16.15
C LYS A 92 -12.00 -6.93 -14.75
N ILE A 93 -11.59 -6.20 -13.71
CA ILE A 93 -11.94 -6.53 -12.32
C ILE A 93 -13.47 -6.50 -12.15
N ARG A 94 -14.14 -5.45 -12.65
CA ARG A 94 -15.59 -5.34 -12.60
C ARG A 94 -16.29 -6.50 -13.32
N ALA A 95 -15.85 -6.83 -14.53
CA ALA A 95 -16.41 -7.92 -15.31
C ALA A 95 -16.20 -9.30 -14.63
N ASN A 96 -15.07 -9.52 -13.96
CA ASN A 96 -14.83 -10.75 -13.19
C ASN A 96 -15.76 -10.91 -11.97
N HIS A 97 -16.33 -9.82 -11.46
CA HIS A 97 -17.24 -9.82 -10.32
C HIS A 97 -18.71 -9.60 -10.72
N SER A 98 -19.03 -9.66 -12.02
CA SER A 98 -20.40 -9.49 -12.51
C SER A 98 -21.36 -10.54 -11.94
N ALA A 99 -20.97 -11.81 -11.95
CA ALA A 99 -21.75 -12.91 -11.38
C ALA A 99 -21.96 -12.75 -9.86
N ASP A 100 -20.95 -12.31 -9.12
CA ASP A 100 -21.07 -12.04 -7.68
C ASP A 100 -22.06 -10.89 -7.42
N ALA A 101 -22.01 -9.85 -8.26
CA ALA A 101 -22.91 -8.71 -8.18
C ALA A 101 -24.37 -9.09 -8.51
N GLU A 102 -24.59 -9.98 -9.49
CA GLU A 102 -25.90 -10.54 -9.80
C GLU A 102 -26.46 -11.33 -8.59
N VAL A 103 -25.64 -12.16 -7.95
CA VAL A 103 -26.04 -12.87 -6.74
C VAL A 103 -26.41 -11.92 -5.60
N ILE A 104 -25.66 -10.82 -5.44
CA ILE A 104 -25.95 -9.81 -4.40
C ILE A 104 -27.27 -9.09 -4.70
N LEU A 105 -27.51 -8.72 -5.95
CA LEU A 105 -28.76 -8.12 -6.38
C LEU A 105 -29.95 -9.06 -6.14
N ASP A 106 -29.85 -10.32 -6.59
CA ASP A 106 -30.93 -11.30 -6.49
C ASP A 106 -31.27 -11.64 -5.03
N ARG A 107 -30.25 -11.77 -4.17
CA ARG A 107 -30.45 -12.17 -2.77
C ARG A 107 -30.81 -11.01 -1.84
N TYR A 108 -30.28 -9.83 -2.10
CA TYR A 108 -30.35 -8.71 -1.15
C TYR A 108 -31.01 -7.46 -1.74
N GLY A 109 -31.35 -7.45 -3.03
CA GLY A 109 -31.93 -6.29 -3.72
C GLY A 109 -30.97 -5.11 -3.88
N VAL A 110 -29.66 -5.34 -3.70
CA VAL A 110 -28.63 -4.30 -3.76
C VAL A 110 -27.99 -4.26 -5.14
N ASP A 111 -28.22 -3.17 -5.87
CA ASP A 111 -27.56 -2.95 -7.15
C ASP A 111 -26.18 -2.30 -6.97
N LEU A 112 -25.14 -3.03 -7.36
CA LEU A 112 -23.76 -2.55 -7.34
C LEU A 112 -23.35 -1.86 -8.66
N GLY A 113 -24.24 -1.75 -9.64
CA GLY A 113 -23.97 -1.12 -10.93
C GLY A 113 -22.98 -1.90 -11.79
N LEU A 114 -22.86 -3.21 -11.58
CA LEU A 114 -21.94 -4.12 -12.28
C LEU A 114 -22.67 -5.08 -13.25
N GLN A 115 -23.96 -4.83 -13.49
CA GLN A 115 -24.81 -5.64 -14.35
C GLN A 115 -24.49 -5.40 -15.83
N ASN A 116 -24.65 -6.43 -16.67
CA ASN A 116 -24.43 -6.38 -18.13
C ASN A 116 -22.99 -6.07 -18.58
N LEU A 117 -21.98 -6.35 -17.74
CA LEU A 117 -20.59 -6.25 -18.18
C LEU A 117 -20.23 -7.44 -19.06
N SER A 118 -19.64 -7.18 -20.23
CA SER A 118 -19.12 -8.26 -21.07
C SER A 118 -18.03 -9.05 -20.32
N PRO A 119 -17.96 -10.38 -20.49
CA PRO A 119 -16.98 -11.21 -19.80
C PRO A 119 -15.56 -10.71 -20.08
N ALA A 120 -14.75 -10.60 -19.04
CA ALA A 120 -13.39 -10.13 -19.17
C ALA A 120 -12.59 -11.11 -20.04
N PRO A 121 -11.80 -10.62 -21.01
CA PRO A 121 -10.87 -11.49 -21.71
C PRO A 121 -9.85 -12.07 -20.71
N PRO A 122 -9.36 -13.31 -20.93
CA PRO A 122 -8.42 -13.96 -20.03
C PRO A 122 -7.17 -13.08 -19.82
N SER A 123 -6.87 -12.78 -18.56
CA SER A 123 -5.74 -11.90 -18.23
C SER A 123 -4.43 -12.67 -18.31
N ARG A 124 -3.43 -12.08 -18.99
CA ARG A 124 -2.03 -12.51 -18.83
C ARG A 124 -1.60 -12.25 -17.37
N PRO A 125 -0.73 -13.10 -16.80
CA PRO A 125 -0.20 -12.88 -15.46
C PRO A 125 0.46 -11.51 -15.39
N VAL A 126 0.07 -10.72 -14.39
CA VAL A 126 0.62 -9.39 -14.19
C VAL A 126 2.01 -9.53 -13.57
N VAL A 127 3.02 -8.95 -14.21
CA VAL A 127 4.42 -9.05 -13.78
C VAL A 127 4.90 -7.76 -13.12
N ARG A 128 4.26 -6.62 -13.43
CA ARG A 128 4.72 -5.29 -13.03
C ARG A 128 3.59 -4.40 -12.55
N LEU A 129 3.86 -3.57 -11.54
CA LEU A 129 2.87 -2.67 -10.95
C LEU A 129 2.38 -1.61 -11.94
N GLU A 130 3.26 -1.18 -12.85
CA GLU A 130 2.98 -0.22 -13.93
C GLU A 130 1.99 -0.78 -14.97
N GLN A 131 1.72 -2.09 -14.96
CA GLN A 131 0.67 -2.69 -15.78
C GLN A 131 -0.72 -2.53 -15.14
N ILE A 132 -0.78 -2.25 -13.82
CA ILE A 132 -2.02 -2.12 -13.04
C ILE A 132 -2.34 -0.65 -12.78
N LEU A 133 -1.36 0.12 -12.32
CA LEU A 133 -1.55 1.50 -11.89
C LEU A 133 -1.48 2.46 -13.07
N GLN A 134 -2.30 3.51 -13.01
CA GLN A 134 -2.36 4.56 -14.01
C GLN A 134 -1.05 5.35 -14.10
N SER A 135 -0.46 5.68 -12.95
CA SER A 135 0.81 6.41 -12.88
C SER A 135 1.57 6.08 -11.60
N VAL A 136 2.90 6.12 -11.70
CA VAL A 136 3.84 6.09 -10.57
C VAL A 136 4.88 7.16 -10.86
N ASP A 137 5.05 8.14 -9.98
CA ASP A 137 6.04 9.21 -10.18
C ASP A 137 7.44 8.72 -9.74
N PRO A 138 8.40 8.54 -10.67
CA PRO A 138 9.74 8.06 -10.34
C PRO A 138 10.53 9.05 -9.47
N GLY A 139 10.26 10.35 -9.57
CA GLY A 139 10.89 11.37 -8.74
C GLY A 139 10.44 11.31 -7.28
N ILE A 140 9.16 11.02 -7.05
CA ILE A 140 8.63 10.78 -5.70
C ILE A 140 9.20 9.47 -5.12
N VAL A 141 9.27 8.40 -5.93
CA VAL A 141 9.92 7.14 -5.51
C VAL A 141 11.36 7.37 -5.07
N GLU A 142 12.15 8.11 -5.87
CA GLU A 142 13.54 8.41 -5.53
C GLU A 142 13.65 9.21 -4.21
N ARG A 143 12.81 10.23 -4.03
CA ARG A 143 12.78 11.03 -2.79
C ARG A 143 12.41 10.19 -1.58
N LEU A 144 11.44 9.29 -1.71
CA LEU A 144 11.05 8.38 -0.63
C LEU A 144 12.18 7.42 -0.25
N LEU A 145 12.91 6.87 -1.23
CA LEU A 145 14.05 6.00 -0.99
C LEU A 145 15.22 6.75 -0.31
N LEU A 146 15.47 8.00 -0.71
CA LEU A 146 16.44 8.87 -0.05
C LEU A 146 16.07 9.14 1.41
N GLU A 147 14.81 9.49 1.68
CA GLU A 147 14.33 9.72 3.04
C GLU A 147 14.35 8.44 3.89
N LEU A 148 14.02 7.29 3.31
CA LEU A 148 14.13 5.99 3.97
C LEU A 148 15.58 5.71 4.37
N ALA A 149 16.51 5.87 3.42
CA ALA A 149 17.92 5.68 3.67
C ALA A 149 18.42 6.65 4.75
N ARG A 150 18.06 7.94 4.70
CA ARG A 150 18.46 8.92 5.72
C ARG A 150 17.92 8.57 7.10
N THR A 151 16.63 8.27 7.20
CA THR A 151 15.96 8.01 8.48
C THR A 151 16.55 6.80 9.20
N GLU A 152 16.91 5.77 8.44
CA GLU A 152 17.47 4.53 8.99
C GLU A 152 18.99 4.58 9.18
N LEU A 153 19.72 5.31 8.34
CA LEU A 153 21.17 5.47 8.48
C LEU A 153 21.56 6.50 9.55
N ALA A 154 20.69 7.48 9.86
CA ALA A 154 20.96 8.53 10.85
C ALA A 154 20.56 8.13 12.29
N ARG A 155 19.80 7.05 12.49
CA ARG A 155 19.42 6.59 13.84
C ARG A 155 20.55 5.78 14.48
N PRO A 156 20.94 6.07 15.74
CA PRO A 156 21.81 5.17 16.49
C PRO A 156 21.13 3.80 16.65
N PRO A 157 21.88 2.68 16.67
CA PRO A 157 21.36 1.30 16.57
C PRO A 157 20.54 0.81 17.78
N THR A 158 19.97 1.70 18.59
CA THR A 158 19.36 1.41 19.89
C THR A 158 17.89 0.98 19.83
N ARG A 159 17.22 1.07 18.68
CA ARG A 159 15.92 0.41 18.45
C ARG A 159 16.12 -0.58 17.33
N GLY A 160 15.94 -1.86 17.66
CA GLY A 160 16.43 -3.03 16.92
C GLY A 160 16.36 -2.88 15.40
N PRO A 161 17.32 -3.42 14.66
CA PRO A 161 17.64 -3.00 13.31
C PRO A 161 16.42 -3.11 12.41
N ILE A 162 16.09 -2.04 11.68
CA ILE A 162 15.76 -2.33 10.27
C ILE A 162 17.04 -2.97 9.73
N PRO A 163 16.98 -4.18 9.14
CA PRO A 163 18.19 -4.84 8.71
C PRO A 163 18.92 -3.87 7.82
N LEU A 164 20.23 -3.71 8.05
CA LEU A 164 21.10 -2.89 7.20
C LEU A 164 20.85 -3.11 5.71
N GLN A 165 20.36 -4.29 5.36
CA GLN A 165 19.88 -4.69 4.05
C GLN A 165 18.83 -3.74 3.45
N MET A 166 17.82 -3.27 4.20
CA MET A 166 16.80 -2.34 3.67
C MET A 166 17.36 -0.94 3.43
N ALA A 167 18.19 -0.43 4.35
CA ALA A 167 18.86 0.86 4.16
C ALA A 167 19.87 0.80 3.00
N ALA A 168 20.65 -0.28 2.91
CA ALA A 168 21.58 -0.54 1.82
C ALA A 168 20.85 -0.73 0.49
N TRP A 169 19.69 -1.39 0.50
CA TRP A 169 18.83 -1.53 -0.67
C TRP A 169 18.31 -0.18 -1.13
N ALA A 170 17.67 0.58 -0.24
CA ALA A 170 17.12 1.90 -0.57
C ALA A 170 18.19 2.80 -1.17
N TYR A 171 19.40 2.76 -0.59
CA TYR A 171 20.55 3.47 -1.13
C TYR A 171 20.97 3.00 -2.53
N ARG A 172 21.06 1.69 -2.77
CA ARG A 172 21.44 1.10 -4.07
C ARG A 172 20.40 1.35 -5.16
N SER A 173 19.13 1.48 -4.79
CA SER A 173 18.03 1.78 -5.70
C SER A 173 18.04 3.22 -6.23
N ILE A 174 18.81 4.13 -5.61
CA ILE A 174 19.00 5.50 -6.10
C ILE A 174 19.99 5.51 -7.28
N PRO A 175 19.75 6.29 -8.36
CA PRO A 175 20.70 6.43 -9.47
C PRO A 175 22.10 6.87 -9.00
N PRO A 176 23.20 6.31 -9.53
CA PRO A 176 24.56 6.55 -9.02
C PRO A 176 24.96 8.03 -8.90
N HIS A 177 24.56 8.86 -9.86
CA HIS A 177 24.88 10.29 -9.90
C HIS A 177 24.10 11.14 -8.87
N ARG A 178 23.10 10.56 -8.19
CA ARG A 178 22.29 11.22 -7.14
C ARG A 178 22.52 10.62 -5.75
N ARG A 179 23.40 9.62 -5.64
CA ARG A 179 23.72 9.00 -4.37
C ARG A 179 24.54 9.94 -3.48
N PRO A 180 24.19 10.11 -2.20
CA PRO A 180 25.02 10.85 -1.26
C PRO A 180 26.35 10.13 -1.01
N GLN A 181 27.47 10.64 -1.55
CA GLN A 181 28.81 10.03 -1.40
C GLN A 181 29.23 9.79 0.06
N ARG A 182 28.74 10.62 0.99
CA ARG A 182 29.00 10.46 2.43
C ARG A 182 28.48 9.14 3.00
N LEU A 183 27.48 8.53 2.37
CA LEU A 183 26.91 7.25 2.80
C LEU A 183 27.69 6.03 2.27
N ASP A 184 28.50 6.19 1.22
CA ASP A 184 29.33 5.10 0.67
C ASP A 184 30.38 4.62 1.67
N GLY A 185 31.02 5.54 2.39
CA GLY A 185 32.04 5.21 3.39
C GLY A 185 31.47 4.45 4.59
N TRP A 186 30.26 4.85 5.02
CA TRP A 186 29.56 4.23 6.14
C TRP A 186 29.07 2.83 5.81
N LEU A 187 28.46 2.63 4.63
CA LEU A 187 28.01 1.30 4.18
C LEU A 187 29.17 0.31 4.08
N ARG A 188 30.34 0.74 3.61
CA ARG A 188 31.56 -0.10 3.60
C ARG A 188 32.00 -0.51 5.00
N HIS A 189 32.00 0.42 5.96
CA HIS A 189 32.41 0.14 7.34
C HIS A 189 31.46 -0.80 8.08
N VAL A 190 30.15 -0.66 7.87
CA VAL A 190 29.16 -1.43 8.62
C VAL A 190 28.95 -2.84 8.07
N ILE A 191 29.12 -3.05 6.76
CA ILE A 191 29.08 -4.39 6.15
C ILE A 191 30.29 -5.24 6.58
N HIS A 192 31.48 -4.64 6.70
CA HIS A 192 32.70 -5.35 7.10
C HIS A 192 32.81 -5.69 8.59
N ARG A 193 32.00 -5.08 9.47
CA ARG A 193 32.01 -5.38 10.92
C ARG A 193 31.14 -6.59 11.34
N LYS A 194 30.47 -7.26 10.39
CA LYS A 194 29.56 -8.40 10.66
C LYS A 194 30.03 -9.74 10.08
N GLN A 195 31.26 -9.81 9.56
CA GLN A 195 31.97 -11.08 9.32
C GLN A 195 32.91 -11.34 10.49
#